data_AF-A0A182RCQ4-F1
#
_entry.id   AF-A0A182RCQ4-F1
#
_cell.length_a   1.000
_cell.length_b   1.000
_cell.length_c   1.000
_cell.angle_alpha   90.00
_cell.angle_beta   90.00
_cell.angle_gamma   90.00
#
_symmetry.space_group_name_H-M   'P 1'
#
loop_
_entity.id
_entity.type
_entity.pdbx_description
1 polymer ?
#
loop_
_entity_poly.entity_id
_entity_poly.type
_entity_poly.pdbx_seq_one_letter_code
_entity_poly.pdbx_strand_id
1 'polypeptide(L)'
;MCKIWNWNPREEGTFVLHHIPSTHGTVELYNLLISSTSSELFEIFETSRQHMETSLTVKMSAIHNFVLKYGATLKSVEFENTYLSSIQFGKNCSVMKLKIKRSKLSHFPNTMQELKDLHWLTIRKSIKITLNYYRICHSAS
;
A
#
# COMPACT_ATOMS: atom_id res chain seq x y z
N MET A 1 -3.96 12.22 11.74
CA MET A 1 -4.42 11.30 10.68
C MET A 1 -5.39 12.04 9.77
N CYS A 2 -5.26 11.93 8.45
CA CYS A 2 -6.14 12.58 7.47
C CYS A 2 -7.00 11.54 6.74
N LYS A 3 -8.28 11.84 6.50
CA LYS A 3 -9.20 10.98 5.74
C LYS A 3 -9.66 11.72 4.49
N ILE A 4 -9.55 11.08 3.33
CA ILE A 4 -9.96 11.63 2.04
C ILE A 4 -11.02 10.71 1.44
N TRP A 5 -12.11 11.28 0.96
CA TRP A 5 -13.25 10.56 0.39
C TRP A 5 -13.45 10.94 -1.06
N ASN A 6 -13.86 9.96 -1.88
CA ASN A 6 -14.30 10.17 -3.27
C ASN A 6 -13.27 10.86 -4.16
N TRP A 7 -11.99 10.76 -3.83
CA TRP A 7 -10.93 11.43 -4.58
C TRP A 7 -10.71 10.75 -5.93
N ASN A 8 -10.75 11.53 -7.01
CA ASN A 8 -10.31 11.08 -8.33
C ASN A 8 -9.00 11.77 -8.72
N PRO A 9 -7.83 11.16 -8.45
CA PRO A 9 -6.54 11.77 -8.80
C PRO A 9 -6.32 11.98 -10.30
N ARG A 10 -7.13 11.39 -11.19
CA ARG A 10 -7.05 11.67 -12.64
C ARG A 10 -7.67 13.01 -13.02
N GLU A 11 -8.63 13.48 -12.24
CA GLU A 11 -9.33 14.74 -12.48
C GLU A 11 -8.79 15.84 -11.56
N GLU A 12 -8.58 15.53 -10.28
CA GLU A 12 -8.18 16.49 -9.25
C GLU A 12 -6.64 16.58 -9.07
N GLY A 13 -5.88 15.64 -9.66
CA GLY A 13 -4.44 15.54 -9.44
C GLY A 13 -4.08 15.21 -7.99
N THR A 14 -2.85 15.53 -7.60
CA THR A 14 -2.29 15.30 -6.24
C THR A 14 -2.42 16.49 -5.30
N PHE A 15 -3.12 17.55 -5.72
CA PHE A 15 -3.26 18.80 -4.96
C PHE A 15 -3.78 18.57 -3.54
N VAL A 16 -4.73 17.64 -3.37
CA VAL A 16 -5.27 17.28 -2.04
C VAL A 16 -4.20 16.83 -1.06
N LEU A 17 -3.12 16.19 -1.53
CA LEU A 17 -2.04 15.70 -0.66
C LEU A 17 -1.17 16.83 -0.11
N HIS A 18 -1.06 17.96 -0.83
CA HIS A 18 -0.33 19.14 -0.34
C HIS A 18 -1.01 19.79 0.86
N HIS A 19 -2.32 19.57 1.03
CA HIS A 19 -3.12 20.18 2.10
C HIS A 19 -3.12 19.34 3.37
N ILE A 20 -2.53 18.14 3.33
CA ILE A 20 -2.41 17.31 4.52
C ILE A 20 -1.34 17.95 5.42
N PRO A 21 -1.64 18.32 6.68
CA PRO A 21 -0.66 18.90 7.58
C PRO A 21 0.55 17.97 7.76
N SER A 22 1.76 18.52 7.76
CA SER A 22 3.01 17.73 7.89
C SER A 22 3.08 16.91 9.18
N THR A 23 2.35 17.30 10.22
CA THR A 23 2.21 16.56 11.48
C THR A 23 1.44 15.24 11.35
N HIS A 24 0.75 15.01 10.23
CA HIS A 24 -0.09 13.83 10.02
C HIS A 24 0.65 12.74 9.25
N GLY A 25 1.19 11.73 9.96
CA GLY A 25 1.87 10.58 9.34
C GLY A 25 0.94 9.55 8.69
N THR A 26 -0.38 9.71 8.74
CA THR A 26 -1.32 8.71 8.17
C THR A 26 -2.34 9.36 7.27
N VAL A 27 -2.48 8.81 6.06
CA VAL A 27 -3.56 9.11 5.13
C VAL A 27 -4.45 7.87 4.93
N GLU A 28 -5.75 8.05 5.11
CA GLU A 28 -6.77 7.06 4.78
C GLU A 28 -7.58 7.53 3.58
N LEU A 29 -7.64 6.72 2.54
CA LEU A 29 -8.44 6.96 1.35
C LEU A 29 -9.69 6.09 1.37
N TYR A 30 -10.84 6.69 1.13
CA TYR A 30 -12.13 6.03 1.04
C TYR A 30 -12.74 6.28 -0.33
N ASN A 31 -13.29 5.24 -0.93
CA ASN A 31 -13.91 5.31 -2.25
C ASN A 31 -13.01 5.99 -3.30
N LEU A 32 -11.74 5.58 -3.36
CA LEU A 32 -10.80 6.05 -4.37
C LEU A 32 -11.30 5.63 -5.77
N LEU A 33 -11.46 6.61 -6.65
CA LEU A 33 -12.18 6.45 -7.93
C LEU A 33 -11.31 5.92 -9.08
N ILE A 34 -10.09 5.46 -8.77
CA ILE A 34 -9.17 4.87 -9.73
C ILE A 34 -8.96 3.38 -9.46
N SER A 35 -8.83 2.63 -10.56
CA SER A 35 -8.65 1.17 -10.51
C SER A 35 -7.20 0.73 -10.34
N SER A 36 -6.22 1.58 -10.64
CA SER A 36 -4.80 1.23 -10.55
C SER A 36 -3.97 2.46 -10.17
N THR A 37 -3.01 2.29 -9.27
CA THR A 37 -2.07 3.37 -8.89
C THR A 37 -0.74 2.83 -8.38
N SER A 38 0.19 3.74 -8.07
CA SER A 38 1.49 3.44 -7.48
C SER A 38 1.76 4.32 -6.26
N SER A 39 2.85 4.04 -5.55
CA SER A 39 3.33 4.92 -4.47
C SER A 39 3.78 6.30 -4.96
N GLU A 40 4.11 6.49 -6.24
CA GLU A 40 4.47 7.81 -6.80
C GLU A 40 3.33 8.83 -6.59
N LEU A 41 2.08 8.37 -6.59
CA LEU A 41 0.94 9.24 -6.28
C LEU A 41 1.08 9.94 -4.92
N PHE A 42 1.82 9.33 -3.98
CA PHE A 42 1.99 9.77 -2.60
C PHE A 42 3.37 10.37 -2.30
N GLU A 43 4.22 10.58 -3.31
CA GLU A 43 5.59 11.05 -3.12
C GLU A 43 5.66 12.37 -2.33
N ILE A 44 4.75 13.30 -2.61
CA ILE A 44 4.67 14.60 -1.92
C ILE A 44 4.29 14.43 -0.45
N PHE A 45 3.42 13.46 -0.16
CA PHE A 45 3.06 13.12 1.21
C PHE A 45 4.24 12.53 1.98
N GLU A 46 5.04 11.67 1.34
CA GLU A 46 6.21 11.02 1.93
C GLU A 46 7.37 12.01 2.15
N THR A 47 7.73 12.78 1.11
CA THR A 47 8.87 13.71 1.13
C THR A 47 8.72 14.83 2.16
N SER A 48 7.49 15.30 2.41
CA SER A 48 7.23 16.30 3.46
C SER A 48 7.24 15.75 4.89
N ARG A 49 7.47 14.43 5.07
CA ARG A 49 7.36 13.69 6.35
C ARG A 49 8.54 12.78 6.64
N GLN A 50 9.72 13.07 6.08
CA GLN A 50 10.94 12.25 6.28
C GLN A 50 11.34 12.04 7.75
N HIS A 51 10.89 12.91 8.66
CA HIS A 51 11.16 12.83 10.10
C HIS A 51 10.17 11.95 10.89
N MET A 52 9.22 11.30 10.22
CA MET A 52 8.21 10.46 10.88
C MET A 52 7.83 9.24 10.05
N GLU A 53 7.20 8.26 10.71
CA GLU A 53 6.63 7.11 10.02
C GLU A 53 5.37 7.49 9.25
N THR A 54 5.32 7.11 7.98
CA THR A 54 4.19 7.36 7.09
C THR A 54 3.38 6.09 6.84
N SER A 55 2.07 6.24 6.77
CA SER A 55 1.12 5.14 6.59
C SER A 55 0.06 5.49 5.55
N LEU A 56 -0.17 4.57 4.61
CA LEU A 56 -1.22 4.63 3.61
C LEU A 56 -2.25 3.54 3.90
N THR A 57 -3.52 3.94 3.99
CA THR A 57 -4.64 3.01 4.12
C THR A 57 -5.66 3.29 3.03
N VAL A 58 -6.02 2.29 2.23
CA VAL A 58 -7.02 2.40 1.17
C VAL A 58 -8.20 1.49 1.50
N LYS A 59 -9.37 2.09 1.66
CA LYS A 59 -10.59 1.45 2.15
C LYS A 59 -11.74 1.62 1.16
N MET A 60 -12.58 0.59 1.04
CA MET A 60 -13.85 0.67 0.28
C MET A 60 -13.67 1.24 -1.13
N SER A 61 -12.60 0.82 -1.82
CA SER A 61 -12.15 1.46 -3.06
C SER A 61 -12.09 0.45 -4.20
N ALA A 62 -12.35 0.93 -5.42
CA ALA A 62 -12.33 0.14 -6.66
C ALA A 62 -10.92 -0.22 -7.15
N ILE A 63 -9.90 -0.11 -6.29
CA ILE A 63 -8.51 -0.38 -6.67
C ILE A 63 -8.30 -1.87 -6.90
N HIS A 64 -7.76 -2.22 -8.06
CA HIS A 64 -7.41 -3.56 -8.50
C HIS A 64 -5.90 -3.80 -8.47
N ASN A 65 -5.11 -2.79 -8.81
CA ASN A 65 -3.65 -2.91 -8.91
C ASN A 65 -2.96 -1.82 -8.10
N PHE A 66 -1.94 -2.19 -7.34
CA PHE A 66 -1.07 -1.25 -6.66
C PHE A 66 0.40 -1.60 -6.87
N VAL A 67 1.22 -0.60 -7.19
CA VAL A 67 2.67 -0.79 -7.30
C VAL A 67 3.38 0.08 -6.27
N LEU A 68 4.04 -0.55 -5.31
CA LEU A 68 4.99 0.13 -4.45
C LEU A 68 6.29 0.30 -5.25
N LYS A 69 6.63 1.51 -5.64
CA LYS A 69 7.78 1.80 -6.52
C LYS A 69 9.10 1.74 -5.75
N TYR A 70 10.20 1.71 -6.50
CA TYR A 70 11.56 1.70 -5.95
C TYR A 70 11.74 2.83 -4.92
N GLY A 71 12.31 2.50 -3.76
CA GLY A 71 12.62 3.50 -2.74
C GLY A 71 11.41 4.09 -2.00
N ALA A 72 10.21 3.52 -2.15
CA ALA A 72 9.05 3.98 -1.38
C ALA A 72 9.32 3.90 0.13
N THR A 73 8.97 4.96 0.85
CA THR A 73 9.32 5.18 2.26
C THR A 73 8.19 4.91 3.24
N LEU A 74 6.96 4.69 2.74
CA LEU A 74 5.81 4.25 3.54
C LEU A 74 6.19 3.10 4.47
N LYS A 75 5.94 3.25 5.77
CA LYS A 75 6.21 2.21 6.79
C LYS A 75 5.06 1.21 6.90
N SER A 76 3.82 1.67 6.72
CA SER A 76 2.64 0.81 6.74
C SER A 76 1.75 1.03 5.52
N VAL A 77 1.34 -0.07 4.88
CA VAL A 77 0.39 -0.06 3.76
C VAL A 77 -0.75 -1.02 4.06
N GLU A 78 -1.98 -0.52 3.99
CA GLU A 78 -3.19 -1.30 4.25
C GLU A 78 -4.21 -1.15 3.12
N PHE A 79 -4.74 -2.27 2.64
CA PHE A 79 -5.89 -2.35 1.75
C PHE A 79 -7.02 -3.11 2.44
N GLU A 80 -8.19 -2.50 2.54
CA GLU A 80 -9.36 -3.10 3.19
C GLU A 80 -10.64 -2.89 2.39
N ASN A 81 -11.38 -3.97 2.14
CA ASN A 81 -12.62 -3.93 1.35
C ASN A 81 -12.38 -3.29 -0.03
N THR A 82 -11.40 -3.82 -0.76
CA THR A 82 -11.01 -3.34 -2.08
C THR A 82 -11.13 -4.45 -3.11
N TYR A 83 -10.98 -4.11 -4.39
CA TYR A 83 -10.90 -5.11 -5.46
C TYR A 83 -9.46 -5.54 -5.77
N LEU A 84 -8.51 -5.27 -4.85
CA LEU A 84 -7.09 -5.44 -5.10
C LEU A 84 -6.81 -6.91 -5.44
N SER A 85 -6.41 -7.15 -6.68
CA SER A 85 -6.11 -8.46 -7.26
C SER A 85 -4.64 -8.62 -7.59
N SER A 86 -3.90 -7.52 -7.72
CA SER A 86 -2.45 -7.52 -7.95
C SER A 86 -1.77 -6.44 -7.10
N ILE A 87 -0.63 -6.78 -6.54
CA ILE A 87 0.27 -5.82 -5.89
C ILE A 87 1.71 -6.15 -6.26
N GLN A 88 2.54 -5.15 -6.50
CA GLN A 88 3.96 -5.35 -6.83
C GLN A 88 4.84 -4.47 -5.95
N PHE A 89 6.03 -4.98 -5.62
CA PHE A 89 6.99 -4.29 -4.76
C PHE A 89 8.30 -4.05 -5.49
N GLY A 90 8.73 -2.78 -5.50
CA GLY A 90 10.05 -2.37 -5.94
C GLY A 90 11.11 -2.68 -4.89
N LYS A 91 12.38 -2.57 -5.31
CA LYS A 91 13.53 -2.72 -4.41
C LYS A 91 13.62 -1.55 -3.44
N ASN A 92 14.33 -1.77 -2.32
CA ASN A 92 14.66 -0.75 -1.33
C ASN A 92 13.43 -0.02 -0.75
N CYS A 93 12.29 -0.71 -0.66
CA CYS A 93 11.11 -0.18 0.00
C CYS A 93 11.24 -0.34 1.52
N SER A 94 10.75 0.65 2.26
CA SER A 94 10.81 0.70 3.73
C SER A 94 9.58 0.12 4.44
N VAL A 95 8.72 -0.61 3.74
CA VAL A 95 7.46 -1.12 4.30
C VAL A 95 7.73 -2.20 5.34
N MET A 96 7.33 -1.92 6.58
CA MET A 96 7.45 -2.83 7.72
C MET A 96 6.14 -3.57 7.99
N LYS A 97 5.01 -2.99 7.58
CA LYS A 97 3.67 -3.54 7.81
C LYS A 97 2.83 -3.52 6.53
N LEU A 98 2.42 -4.71 6.10
CA LEU A 98 1.49 -4.89 4.99
C LEU A 98 0.23 -5.60 5.46
N LYS A 99 -0.93 -4.97 5.25
CA LYS A 99 -2.24 -5.59 5.51
C LYS A 99 -3.11 -5.57 4.27
N ILE A 100 -3.66 -6.72 3.92
CA ILE A 100 -4.61 -6.88 2.82
C ILE A 100 -5.81 -7.65 3.36
N LYS A 101 -6.98 -7.01 3.41
CA LYS A 101 -8.18 -7.55 4.03
C LYS A 101 -9.38 -7.42 3.10
N ARG A 102 -10.15 -8.50 2.97
CA ARG A 102 -11.40 -8.49 2.16
C ARG A 102 -11.12 -7.94 0.75
N SER A 103 -10.10 -8.50 0.10
CA SER A 103 -9.69 -8.12 -1.25
C SER A 103 -9.77 -9.30 -2.22
N LYS A 104 -9.41 -9.10 -3.49
CA LYS A 104 -9.46 -10.12 -4.55
C LYS A 104 -8.08 -10.70 -4.89
N LEU A 105 -7.12 -10.58 -3.99
CA LEU A 105 -5.78 -11.11 -4.19
C LEU A 105 -5.82 -12.64 -4.17
N SER A 106 -5.47 -13.29 -5.30
CA SER A 106 -5.46 -14.75 -5.47
C SER A 106 -4.07 -15.38 -5.38
N HIS A 107 -3.02 -14.58 -5.50
CA HIS A 107 -1.64 -15.06 -5.52
C HIS A 107 -0.75 -14.14 -4.69
N PHE A 108 0.24 -14.72 -4.04
CA PHE A 108 1.34 -13.93 -3.50
C PHE A 108 2.16 -13.34 -4.64
N PRO A 109 2.46 -12.03 -4.61
CA PRO A 109 3.31 -11.44 -5.63
C PRO A 109 4.74 -12.00 -5.52
N ASN A 110 5.31 -12.36 -6.65
CA ASN A 110 6.70 -12.82 -6.75
C ASN A 110 7.73 -11.77 -6.27
N THR A 111 7.33 -10.50 -6.22
CA THR A 111 8.12 -9.38 -5.70
C THR A 111 8.07 -9.23 -4.18
N MET A 112 7.37 -10.10 -3.44
CA MET A 112 7.33 -10.03 -1.96
C MET A 112 8.72 -10.07 -1.32
N GLN A 113 9.66 -10.80 -1.95
CA GLN A 113 11.06 -10.88 -1.52
C GLN A 113 11.81 -9.54 -1.49
N GLU A 114 11.29 -8.51 -2.17
CA GLU A 114 11.90 -7.18 -2.20
C GLU A 114 11.62 -6.37 -0.92
N LEU A 115 10.62 -6.77 -0.13
CA LEU A 115 10.27 -6.13 1.14
C LEU A 115 11.12 -6.66 2.30
N LYS A 116 12.41 -6.30 2.30
CA LYS A 116 13.39 -6.78 3.29
C LYS A 116 13.09 -6.39 4.74
N ASP A 117 12.42 -5.25 4.93
CA ASP A 117 12.07 -4.72 6.24
C ASP A 117 10.69 -5.19 6.74
N LEU A 118 10.01 -6.07 5.99
CA LEU A 118 8.65 -6.50 6.32
C LEU A 118 8.67 -7.40 7.56
N HIS A 119 8.14 -6.89 8.67
CA HIS A 119 8.00 -7.64 9.91
C HIS A 119 6.57 -8.14 10.11
N TRP A 120 5.57 -7.42 9.59
CA TRP A 120 4.16 -7.74 9.82
C TRP A 120 3.38 -7.85 8.52
N LEU A 121 2.94 -9.08 8.24
CA LEU A 121 2.11 -9.41 7.11
C LEU A 121 0.75 -9.93 7.59
N THR A 122 -0.32 -9.33 7.10
CA THR A 122 -1.69 -9.82 7.33
C THR A 122 -2.41 -9.93 6.01
N ILE A 123 -2.83 -11.14 5.66
CA ILE A 123 -3.77 -11.36 4.56
C ILE A 123 -4.99 -12.10 5.09
N ARG A 124 -6.17 -11.49 5.01
CA ARG A 124 -7.42 -12.03 5.58
C ARG A 124 -8.59 -11.88 4.62
N LYS A 125 -9.41 -12.93 4.51
CA LYS A 125 -10.61 -12.95 3.66
C LYS A 125 -10.32 -12.50 2.21
N SER A 126 -9.13 -12.82 1.72
CA SER A 126 -8.81 -12.75 0.29
C SER A 126 -9.21 -14.08 -0.37
N ILE A 127 -9.51 -14.07 -1.67
CA ILE A 127 -9.83 -15.29 -2.41
C ILE A 127 -8.65 -16.30 -2.33
N LYS A 128 -8.94 -17.61 -2.49
CA LYS A 128 -7.96 -18.72 -2.36
C LYS A 128 -6.56 -18.28 -2.78
N ILE A 129 -5.65 -18.14 -1.80
CA ILE A 129 -4.29 -17.72 -2.08
C ILE A 129 -3.47 -18.96 -2.37
N THR A 130 -2.98 -19.09 -3.60
CA THR A 130 -2.01 -20.13 -3.93
C THR A 130 -0.64 -19.68 -3.45
N LEU A 131 -0.08 -20.39 -2.47
CA LEU A 131 1.31 -20.25 -2.06
C LEU A 131 2.19 -20.96 -3.10
N ASN A 132 2.96 -20.19 -3.88
CA ASN A 132 4.06 -20.79 -4.64
C ASN A 132 5.19 -21.08 -3.65
N TYR A 133 5.31 -22.36 -3.26
CA TYR A 133 6.21 -22.89 -2.23
C TYR A 133 7.72 -22.70 -2.46
N TYR A 134 8.15 -21.89 -3.42
CA TYR A 134 9.56 -21.80 -3.78
C TYR A 134 10.41 -20.89 -2.91
N ARG A 135 9.88 -20.19 -1.88
CA ARG A 135 10.70 -19.21 -1.12
C ARG A 135 10.21 -18.75 0.25
N ILE A 136 9.47 -19.57 1.00
CA ILE A 136 9.17 -19.26 2.41
C ILE A 136 9.87 -20.28 3.31
N CYS A 137 11.18 -20.15 3.42
CA CYS A 137 11.95 -20.68 4.54
C CYS A 137 13.10 -19.70 4.80
N HIS A 138 12.99 -18.85 5.81
CA HIS A 138 14.11 -18.45 6.66
C HIS A 138 13.56 -17.94 8.00
N SER A 139 13.44 -18.87 8.94
CA SER A 139 13.62 -18.61 10.36
C SER A 139 14.05 -19.91 11.02
N ALA A 140 15.33 -19.97 11.43
CA ALA A 140 15.83 -20.65 12.63
C ALA A 140 17.33 -20.98 12.48
N SER A 141 18.17 -20.12 13.02
CA SER A 141 19.27 -20.45 13.95
C SER A 141 19.89 -19.16 14.44
#